data_AF-A0A0G4MAY2-F1
#
_entry.id   AF-A0A0G4MAY2-F1
#
_cell.length_a   1.000
_cell.length_b   1.000
_cell.length_c   1.000
_cell.angle_alpha   90.00
_cell.angle_beta   90.00
_cell.angle_gamma   90.00
#
_symmetry.space_group_name_H-M   'P 1'
#
loop_
_entity.id
_entity.type
_entity.pdbx_description
1 polymer ?
#
loop_
_entity_poly.entity_id
_entity_poly.type
_entity_poly.pdbx_seq_one_letter_code
_entity_poly.pdbx_strand_id
1 'polypeptide(L)'
;TEDLVSGLVKHLTGGYKTQFHTQTGEVYEVNWEKPWKRFEMIPELEKQTGEKFPPSDQLHTAETNEFLRGVLKKMKLDCSPPLTNARMIDKLVGEYIEEQCVSPSFIFGHPQVMSPLAKYHRSMPGLCERFEAFVCKKEIVNAYTELNDPFDQRLRFEEQARQKDQGDDEAQMIDENFCMSLE
;
A
#
# COMPACT_ATOMS: atom_id res chain seq x y z
N THR A 1 14.62 -4.51 7.28
CA THR A 1 13.49 -5.41 7.56
C THR A 1 13.86 -6.88 7.43
N GLU A 2 14.34 -7.35 6.26
CA GLU A 2 14.69 -8.77 6.04
C GLU A 2 15.66 -9.33 7.09
N ASP A 3 16.75 -8.62 7.40
CA ASP A 3 17.72 -9.07 8.41
C ASP A 3 17.10 -9.25 9.80
N LEU A 4 16.35 -8.25 10.25
CA LEU A 4 15.73 -8.23 11.55
C LEU A 4 14.69 -9.34 11.69
N VAL A 5 13.73 -9.41 10.74
CA VAL A 5 12.58 -10.32 10.87
C VAL A 5 13.00 -11.77 10.65
N SER A 6 13.75 -12.07 9.58
CA SER A 6 14.25 -13.43 9.37
C SER A 6 15.17 -13.88 10.50
N GLY A 7 16.03 -12.98 10.99
CA GLY A 7 16.91 -13.25 12.13
C GLY A 7 16.15 -13.55 13.41
N LEU A 8 15.12 -12.76 13.72
CA LEU A 8 14.25 -12.96 14.88
C LEU A 8 13.51 -14.30 14.82
N VAL A 9 12.93 -14.64 13.67
CA VAL A 9 12.24 -15.93 13.49
C VAL A 9 13.20 -17.09 13.72
N LYS A 10 14.38 -17.06 13.09
CA LYS A 10 15.39 -18.12 13.30
C LYS A 10 15.84 -18.20 14.74
N HIS A 11 16.00 -17.08 15.43
CA HIS A 11 16.40 -17.06 16.82
C HIS A 11 15.34 -17.70 17.73
N LEU A 12 14.06 -17.44 17.49
CA LEU A 12 12.96 -17.93 18.33
C LEU A 12 12.53 -19.37 18.00
N THR A 13 12.55 -19.76 16.72
CA THR A 13 12.01 -21.06 16.27
C THR A 13 13.09 -22.08 15.92
N GLY A 14 14.36 -21.66 15.84
CA GLY A 14 15.48 -22.51 15.44
C GLY A 14 15.65 -22.67 13.92
N GLY A 15 14.78 -22.08 13.09
CA GLY A 15 14.83 -22.20 11.63
C GLY A 15 14.08 -21.09 10.90
N TYR A 16 14.05 -21.17 9.57
CA TYR A 16 13.35 -20.19 8.72
C TYR A 16 12.03 -20.71 8.17
N LYS A 17 11.60 -21.92 8.54
CA LYS A 17 10.33 -22.50 8.10
C LYS A 17 9.42 -22.66 9.30
N THR A 18 8.23 -22.10 9.22
CA THR A 18 7.23 -22.14 10.29
C THR A 18 5.86 -22.47 9.71
N GLN A 19 5.01 -23.10 10.52
CA GLN A 19 3.61 -23.28 10.21
C GLN A 19 2.77 -22.24 10.94
N PHE A 20 1.84 -21.61 10.22
CA PHE A 20 0.85 -20.72 10.79
C PHE A 20 -0.55 -21.30 10.58
N HIS A 21 -1.31 -21.44 11.66
CA HIS A 21 -2.67 -21.95 11.62
C HIS A 21 -3.63 -20.77 11.73
N THR A 22 -4.49 -20.57 10.74
CA THR A 22 -5.51 -19.53 10.77
C THR A 22 -6.66 -19.94 11.71
N GLN A 23 -7.47 -18.97 12.12
CA GLN A 23 -8.68 -19.25 12.91
C GLN A 23 -9.70 -20.10 12.15
N THR A 24 -9.65 -20.06 10.80
CA THR A 24 -10.50 -20.85 9.90
C THR A 24 -9.98 -22.26 9.67
N GLY A 25 -8.82 -22.63 10.24
CA GLY A 25 -8.23 -23.95 10.16
C GLY A 25 -7.31 -24.17 8.96
N GLU A 26 -7.03 -23.14 8.16
CA GLU A 26 -6.02 -23.21 7.11
C GLU A 26 -4.62 -23.25 7.72
N VAL A 27 -3.71 -23.96 7.06
CA VAL A 27 -2.31 -24.06 7.48
C VAL A 27 -1.43 -23.46 6.40
N TYR A 28 -0.66 -22.45 6.76
CA TYR A 28 0.30 -21.80 5.89
C TYR A 28 1.72 -22.23 6.25
N GLU A 29 2.43 -22.77 5.27
CA GLU A 29 3.87 -23.02 5.33
C GLU A 29 4.60 -21.73 4.94
N VAL A 30 5.27 -21.11 5.90
CA VAL A 30 5.92 -19.82 5.73
C VAL A 30 7.43 -20.01 5.65
N ASN A 31 8.04 -19.58 4.55
CA ASN A 31 9.49 -19.52 4.41
C ASN A 31 10.02 -18.10 4.61
N TRP A 32 10.77 -17.89 5.68
CA TRP A 32 11.35 -16.60 6.08
C TRP A 32 12.74 -16.36 5.50
N GLU A 33 13.25 -17.25 4.65
CA GLU A 33 14.55 -17.08 3.99
C GLU A 33 14.56 -15.83 3.10
N LYS A 34 15.71 -15.16 3.07
CA LYS A 34 15.96 -14.00 2.21
C LYS A 34 16.47 -14.49 0.85
N PRO A 35 16.29 -13.72 -0.24
CA PRO A 35 15.55 -12.46 -0.31
C PRO A 35 14.03 -12.69 -0.35
N TRP A 36 13.28 -11.77 0.26
CA TRP A 36 11.82 -11.77 0.18
C TRP A 36 11.36 -11.35 -1.21
N LYS A 37 10.21 -11.88 -1.63
CA LYS A 37 9.60 -11.54 -2.92
C LYS A 37 9.25 -10.05 -2.92
N ARG A 38 9.40 -9.38 -4.06
CA ARG A 38 9.07 -7.96 -4.23
C ARG A 38 8.03 -7.83 -5.32
N PHE A 39 6.93 -7.16 -5.01
CA PHE A 39 5.87 -6.81 -5.93
C PHE A 39 5.90 -5.30 -6.16
N GLU A 40 5.73 -4.89 -7.41
CA GLU A 40 5.40 -3.50 -7.74
C GLU A 40 3.88 -3.41 -7.85
N MET A 41 3.26 -2.52 -7.06
CA MET A 41 1.82 -2.46 -6.88
C MET A 41 1.07 -2.35 -8.22
N ILE A 42 1.32 -1.28 -8.99
CA ILE A 42 0.59 -1.03 -10.24
C ILE A 42 0.86 -2.14 -11.28
N PRO A 43 2.11 -2.53 -11.58
CA PRO A 43 2.37 -3.63 -12.51
C PRO A 43 1.73 -4.97 -12.13
N GLU A 44 1.70 -5.33 -10.85
CA GLU A 44 1.04 -6.57 -10.42
C GLU A 44 -0.49 -6.44 -10.52
N LEU A 45 -1.08 -5.28 -10.18
CA LEU A 45 -2.51 -5.04 -10.40
C LEU A 45 -2.90 -5.13 -11.88
N GLU A 46 -2.11 -4.53 -12.79
CA GLU A 46 -2.35 -4.61 -14.23
C GLU A 46 -2.34 -6.06 -14.71
N LYS A 47 -1.38 -6.86 -14.23
CA LYS A 47 -1.28 -8.29 -14.54
C LYS A 47 -2.47 -9.10 -14.02
N GLN A 48 -2.97 -8.81 -12.82
CA GLN A 48 -4.08 -9.56 -12.21
C GLN A 48 -5.44 -9.17 -12.76
N THR A 49 -5.62 -7.89 -13.10
CA THR A 49 -6.89 -7.35 -13.65
C THR A 49 -6.99 -7.46 -15.17
N GLY A 50 -5.84 -7.60 -15.85
CA GLY A 50 -5.73 -7.55 -17.30
C GLY A 50 -6.06 -6.18 -17.89
N GLU A 51 -6.03 -5.13 -17.08
CA GLU A 51 -6.30 -3.75 -17.47
C GLU A 51 -5.02 -2.92 -17.38
N LYS A 52 -4.82 -1.98 -18.32
CA LYS A 52 -3.72 -1.02 -18.25
C LYS A 52 -4.16 0.15 -17.39
N PHE A 53 -3.46 0.38 -16.27
CA PHE A 53 -3.78 1.47 -15.37
C PHE A 53 -3.32 2.81 -15.97
N PRO A 54 -3.99 3.92 -15.62
CA PRO A 54 -3.49 5.25 -15.94
C PRO A 54 -2.06 5.46 -15.41
N PRO A 55 -1.29 6.38 -16.03
CA PRO A 55 0.00 6.80 -15.50
C PRO A 55 -0.05 7.12 -14.01
N SER A 56 1.01 6.81 -13.27
CA SER A 56 1.03 6.92 -11.81
C SER A 56 0.81 8.35 -11.30
N ASP A 57 1.20 9.37 -12.07
CA ASP A 57 0.97 10.78 -11.79
C ASP A 57 -0.48 11.22 -12.03
N GLN A 58 -1.31 10.40 -12.68
CA GLN A 58 -2.73 10.66 -12.94
C GLN A 58 -3.65 9.85 -12.01
N LEU A 59 -3.10 9.09 -11.06
CA LEU A 59 -3.90 8.26 -10.16
C LEU A 59 -4.79 9.03 -9.18
N HIS A 60 -4.64 10.36 -9.10
CA HIS A 60 -5.45 11.24 -8.27
C HIS A 60 -6.66 11.84 -9.00
N THR A 61 -6.77 11.68 -10.32
CA THR A 61 -7.80 12.38 -11.11
C THR A 61 -9.18 11.71 -11.05
N ALA A 62 -10.21 12.47 -11.44
CA ALA A 62 -11.58 11.97 -11.53
C ALA A 62 -11.75 10.93 -12.65
N GLU A 63 -11.02 11.06 -13.75
CA GLU A 63 -11.01 10.07 -14.83
C GLU A 63 -10.47 8.73 -14.34
N THR A 64 -9.42 8.75 -13.51
CA THR A 64 -8.93 7.52 -12.85
C THR A 64 -9.97 6.95 -11.89
N ASN A 65 -10.75 7.79 -11.18
CA ASN A 65 -11.82 7.31 -10.31
C ASN A 65 -12.84 6.47 -11.09
N GLU A 66 -13.31 6.97 -12.23
CA GLU A 66 -14.25 6.24 -13.09
C GLU A 66 -13.63 4.97 -13.67
N PHE A 67 -12.35 5.00 -14.06
CA PHE A 67 -11.62 3.81 -14.47
C PHE A 67 -11.60 2.75 -13.36
N LEU A 68 -11.22 3.12 -12.13
CA LEU A 68 -11.13 2.20 -10.99
C LEU A 68 -12.49 1.59 -10.63
N ARG A 69 -13.58 2.37 -10.71
CA ARG A 69 -14.96 1.86 -10.57
C ARG A 69 -15.28 0.81 -11.62
N GLY A 70 -14.87 1.05 -12.86
CA GLY A 70 -14.99 0.09 -13.97
C GLY A 70 -14.23 -1.21 -13.68
N VAL A 71 -12.99 -1.11 -13.19
CA VAL A 71 -12.17 -2.26 -12.80
C VAL A 71 -12.83 -3.05 -11.67
N LEU A 72 -13.25 -2.40 -10.58
CA LEU A 72 -13.93 -3.08 -9.46
C LEU A 72 -15.18 -3.83 -9.94
N LYS A 73 -16.00 -3.22 -10.80
CA LYS A 73 -17.18 -3.85 -11.38
C LYS A 73 -16.82 -5.07 -12.24
N LYS A 74 -15.79 -4.97 -13.08
CA LYS A 74 -15.29 -6.09 -13.92
C LYS A 74 -14.81 -7.26 -13.06
N MET A 75 -14.07 -6.93 -12.00
CA MET A 75 -13.51 -7.90 -11.06
C MET A 75 -14.54 -8.41 -10.04
N LYS A 76 -15.76 -7.83 -10.02
CA LYS A 76 -16.85 -8.14 -9.09
C LYS A 76 -16.46 -7.93 -7.63
N LEU A 77 -15.67 -6.90 -7.37
CA LEU A 77 -15.27 -6.51 -6.02
C LEU A 77 -16.19 -5.41 -5.50
N ASP A 78 -16.63 -5.59 -4.25
CA ASP A 78 -17.39 -4.58 -3.54
C ASP A 78 -16.45 -3.71 -2.70
N CYS A 79 -16.59 -2.40 -2.82
CA CYS A 79 -15.82 -1.42 -2.07
C CYS A 79 -16.82 -0.48 -1.39
N SER A 80 -16.77 -0.42 -0.07
CA SER A 80 -17.69 0.41 0.71
C SER A 80 -17.39 1.89 0.52
N PRO A 81 -18.41 2.75 0.37
CA PRO A 81 -18.22 4.20 0.29
C PRO A 81 -17.41 4.76 1.49
N PRO A 82 -16.65 5.85 1.30
CA PRO A 82 -16.49 6.60 0.06
C PRO A 82 -15.60 5.87 -0.97
N LEU A 83 -15.94 6.02 -2.24
CA LEU A 83 -15.22 5.39 -3.36
C LEU A 83 -14.10 6.32 -3.86
N THR A 84 -13.15 6.62 -2.98
CA THR A 84 -11.94 7.39 -3.31
C THR A 84 -10.95 6.53 -4.10
N ASN A 85 -10.06 7.14 -4.89
CA ASN A 85 -9.06 6.39 -5.66
C ASN A 85 -8.18 5.53 -4.74
N ALA A 86 -7.77 6.08 -3.59
CA ALA A 86 -6.97 5.38 -2.60
C ALA A 86 -7.68 4.10 -2.10
N ARG A 87 -8.93 4.19 -1.65
CA ARG A 87 -9.70 3.05 -1.13
C ARG A 87 -9.98 1.98 -2.19
N MET A 88 -10.22 2.39 -3.44
CA MET A 88 -10.43 1.44 -4.53
C MET A 88 -9.14 0.71 -4.93
N ILE A 89 -7.99 1.41 -4.96
CA ILE A 89 -6.69 0.78 -5.20
C ILE A 89 -6.35 -0.17 -4.05
N ASP A 90 -6.51 0.27 -2.80
CA ASP A 90 -6.33 -0.55 -1.61
C ASP A 90 -7.15 -1.85 -1.68
N LYS A 91 -8.44 -1.73 -2.03
CA LYS A 91 -9.31 -2.91 -2.19
C LYS A 91 -8.81 -3.89 -3.25
N LEU A 92 -8.26 -3.40 -4.36
CA LEU A 92 -7.67 -4.23 -5.41
C LEU A 92 -6.36 -4.90 -4.94
N VAL A 93 -5.53 -4.19 -4.17
CA VAL A 93 -4.28 -4.72 -3.59
C VAL A 93 -4.59 -5.84 -2.61
N GLY A 94 -5.55 -5.62 -1.71
CA GLY A 94 -6.01 -6.62 -0.75
C GLY A 94 -6.45 -7.93 -1.42
N GLU A 95 -7.25 -7.83 -2.47
CA GLU A 95 -7.73 -9.03 -3.16
C GLU A 95 -6.65 -9.73 -3.99
N TYR A 96 -5.82 -8.96 -4.72
CA TYR A 96 -4.99 -9.51 -5.78
C TYR A 96 -3.51 -9.62 -5.45
N ILE A 97 -2.99 -8.88 -4.49
CA ILE A 97 -1.56 -8.91 -4.13
C ILE A 97 -1.39 -9.49 -2.73
N GLU A 98 -2.15 -9.02 -1.72
CA GLU A 98 -2.00 -9.51 -0.34
C GLU A 98 -2.31 -11.01 -0.23
N GLU A 99 -3.31 -11.50 -0.96
CA GLU A 99 -3.65 -12.92 -1.02
C GLU A 99 -2.50 -13.81 -1.56
N GLN A 100 -1.57 -13.24 -2.33
CA GLN A 100 -0.37 -13.95 -2.80
C GLN A 100 0.76 -14.00 -1.74
N CYS A 101 0.68 -13.18 -0.69
CA CYS A 101 1.74 -12.97 0.29
C CYS A 101 1.69 -13.98 1.44
N VAL A 102 1.76 -15.27 1.12
CA VAL A 102 1.83 -16.35 2.13
C VAL A 102 3.17 -16.31 2.86
N SER A 103 4.27 -16.35 2.11
CA SER A 103 5.62 -16.08 2.64
C SER A 103 5.94 -14.58 2.59
N PRO A 104 6.90 -14.10 3.40
CA PRO A 104 7.23 -12.70 3.49
C PRO A 104 7.52 -12.09 2.12
N SER A 105 6.78 -11.03 1.84
CA SER A 105 6.81 -10.33 0.56
C SER A 105 6.73 -8.83 0.82
N PHE A 106 7.43 -8.06 0.00
CA PHE A 106 7.30 -6.62 -0.04
C PHE A 106 6.37 -6.19 -1.17
N ILE A 107 5.53 -5.20 -0.90
CA ILE A 107 4.81 -4.44 -1.92
C ILE A 107 5.47 -3.06 -1.99
N PHE A 108 5.90 -2.65 -3.18
CA PHE A 108 6.52 -1.38 -3.49
C PHE A 108 5.66 -0.57 -4.48
N GLY A 109 6.06 0.67 -4.73
CA GLY A 109 5.44 1.49 -5.79
C GLY A 109 4.06 2.01 -5.39
N HIS A 110 3.87 2.34 -4.11
CA HIS A 110 2.63 2.93 -3.63
C HIS A 110 2.38 4.30 -4.26
N PRO A 111 1.18 4.57 -4.78
CA PRO A 111 0.79 5.90 -5.25
C PRO A 111 0.82 6.96 -4.13
N GLN A 112 1.13 8.19 -4.51
CA GLN A 112 1.10 9.34 -3.62
C GLN A 112 -0.29 9.60 -3.01
N VAL A 113 -1.36 9.32 -3.77
CA VAL A 113 -2.74 9.46 -3.30
C VAL A 113 -3.07 8.55 -2.10
N MET A 114 -2.27 7.49 -1.88
CA MET A 114 -2.40 6.57 -0.74
C MET A 114 -1.38 6.84 0.37
N SER A 115 -0.45 7.78 0.17
CA SER A 115 0.77 7.89 0.99
C SER A 115 1.09 9.35 1.30
N PRO A 116 0.25 10.06 2.09
CA PRO A 116 0.36 11.51 2.28
C PRO A 116 1.61 11.98 3.05
N LEU A 117 2.33 11.06 3.71
CA LEU A 117 3.56 11.33 4.47
C LEU A 117 4.81 10.75 3.79
N ALA A 118 4.63 9.94 2.74
CA ALA A 118 5.74 9.29 2.07
C ALA A 118 6.30 10.18 0.97
N LYS A 119 7.62 10.34 0.94
CA LYS A 119 8.31 11.14 -0.07
C LYS A 119 8.07 10.57 -1.47
N TYR A 120 7.92 11.48 -2.44
CA TYR A 120 7.80 11.13 -3.84
C TYR A 120 8.96 10.26 -4.33
N HIS A 121 8.67 9.35 -5.25
CA HIS A 121 9.67 8.48 -5.84
C HIS A 121 10.61 9.27 -6.74
N ARG A 122 11.93 9.11 -6.57
CA ARG A 122 12.97 9.90 -7.28
C ARG A 122 12.95 9.80 -8.81
N SER A 123 12.35 8.73 -9.35
CA SER A 123 12.35 8.44 -10.79
C SER A 123 10.99 8.03 -11.36
N MET A 124 9.95 7.95 -10.54
CA MET A 124 8.62 7.48 -10.96
C MET A 124 7.55 8.48 -10.49
N PRO A 125 7.21 9.47 -11.34
CA PRO A 125 6.22 10.49 -11.00
C PRO A 125 4.91 9.89 -10.51
N GLY A 126 4.32 10.46 -9.46
CA GLY A 126 3.07 10.00 -8.87
C GLY A 126 3.16 8.82 -7.89
N LEU A 127 4.31 8.16 -7.79
CA LEU A 127 4.58 7.14 -6.77
C LEU A 127 5.39 7.71 -5.59
N CYS A 128 5.47 6.95 -4.52
CA CYS A 128 6.26 7.21 -3.32
C CYS A 128 7.37 6.16 -3.13
N GLU A 129 8.42 6.54 -2.40
CA GLU A 129 9.41 5.58 -1.88
C GLU A 129 8.86 4.88 -0.62
N ARG A 130 7.79 4.12 -0.79
CA ARG A 130 7.10 3.37 0.28
C ARG A 130 7.10 1.89 -0.02
N PHE A 131 7.30 1.09 1.02
CA PHE A 131 7.04 -0.33 0.98
C PHE A 131 6.21 -0.79 2.18
N GLU A 132 5.48 -1.86 1.94
CA GLU A 132 4.83 -2.64 2.99
C GLU A 132 5.36 -4.06 2.95
N ALA A 133 5.44 -4.71 4.10
CA ALA A 133 5.78 -6.12 4.18
C ALA A 133 4.57 -6.93 4.64
N PHE A 134 4.26 -8.00 3.91
CA PHE A 134 3.14 -8.89 4.16
C PHE A 134 3.61 -10.30 4.42
N VAL A 135 2.95 -11.00 5.35
CA VAL A 135 3.14 -12.42 5.65
C VAL A 135 1.78 -13.02 5.98
N CYS A 136 1.50 -14.24 5.54
CA CYS A 136 0.21 -14.89 5.75
C CYS A 136 -0.97 -13.99 5.36
N LYS A 137 -0.81 -13.21 4.26
CA LYS A 137 -1.83 -12.27 3.75
C LYS A 137 -2.18 -11.14 4.73
N LYS A 138 -1.25 -10.78 5.61
CA LYS A 138 -1.41 -9.70 6.59
C LYS A 138 -0.20 -8.80 6.59
N GLU A 139 -0.45 -7.51 6.66
CA GLU A 139 0.58 -6.48 6.79
C GLU A 139 1.29 -6.64 8.15
N ILE A 140 2.62 -6.55 8.15
CA ILE A 140 3.44 -6.58 9.36
C ILE A 140 4.39 -5.38 9.47
N VAL A 141 4.61 -4.64 8.39
CA VAL A 141 5.48 -3.46 8.33
C VAL A 141 4.94 -2.50 7.27
N ASN A 142 4.89 -1.21 7.60
CA ASN A 142 4.78 -0.11 6.65
C ASN A 142 5.98 0.82 6.87
N ALA A 143 6.67 1.19 5.80
CA ALA A 143 7.84 2.04 5.87
C ALA A 143 8.02 2.84 4.59
N TYR A 144 8.58 4.04 4.72
CA TYR A 144 8.78 4.94 3.61
C TYR A 144 9.97 5.87 3.85
N THR A 145 10.51 6.43 2.76
CA THR A 145 11.33 7.63 2.87
C THR A 145 10.40 8.76 3.31
N GLU A 146 10.70 9.40 4.45
CA GLU A 146 9.88 10.48 5.02
C GLU A 146 9.80 11.69 4.10
N LEU A 147 8.59 12.22 3.89
CA LEU A 147 8.39 13.49 3.23
C LEU A 147 8.91 14.61 4.15
N ASN A 148 9.94 15.29 3.68
CA ASN A 148 10.64 16.32 4.44
C ASN A 148 10.62 17.69 3.74
N ASP A 149 9.75 17.86 2.75
CA ASP A 149 9.48 19.16 2.12
C ASP A 149 8.20 19.73 2.75
N PRO A 150 8.28 20.83 3.51
CA PRO A 150 7.12 21.39 4.22
C PRO A 150 6.02 21.86 3.26
N PHE A 151 6.38 22.34 2.07
CA PHE A 151 5.41 22.84 1.10
C PHE A 151 4.64 21.70 0.45
N ASP A 152 5.33 20.62 0.06
CA ASP A 152 4.68 19.40 -0.42
C ASP A 152 3.81 18.80 0.69
N GLN A 153 4.32 18.71 1.93
CA GLN A 153 3.56 18.17 3.06
C GLN A 153 2.26 18.94 3.32
N ARG A 154 2.29 20.27 3.27
CA ARG A 154 1.08 21.11 3.40
C ARG A 154 0.07 20.81 2.29
N LEU A 155 0.52 20.69 1.03
CA LEU A 155 -0.35 20.31 -0.10
C LEU A 155 -0.96 18.91 0.09
N ARG A 156 -0.23 17.95 0.66
CA ARG A 156 -0.77 16.61 0.98
C ARG A 156 -1.87 16.68 2.03
N PHE A 157 -1.70 17.51 3.05
CA PHE A 157 -2.71 17.69 4.08
C PHE A 157 -3.96 18.40 3.56
N GLU A 158 -3.82 19.40 2.68
CA GLU A 158 -4.96 20.03 2.01
C GLU A 158 -5.77 19.01 1.19
N GLU A 159 -5.10 18.09 0.49
CA GLU A 159 -5.77 17.03 -0.25
C GLU A 159 -6.46 16.00 0.68
N GLN A 160 -5.83 15.62 1.79
CA GLN A 160 -6.46 14.77 2.81
C GLN A 160 -7.70 15.44 3.42
N ALA A 161 -7.65 16.74 3.72
CA ALA A 161 -8.81 17.49 4.18
C ALA A 161 -9.94 17.49 3.14
N ARG A 162 -9.62 17.63 1.85
CA ARG A 162 -10.60 17.51 0.75
C ARG A 162 -11.22 16.12 0.63
N GLN A 163 -10.47 15.05 0.95
CA GLN A 163 -11.00 13.68 1.00
C GLN A 163 -11.93 13.48 2.20
N LYS A 164 -11.57 14.07 3.35
CA LYS A 164 -12.45 14.09 4.53
C LYS A 164 -13.79 14.76 4.24
N ASP A 165 -13.78 15.90 3.54
CA ASP A 165 -14.99 16.59 3.10
C ASP A 165 -15.87 15.75 2.15
N GLN A 166 -15.28 14.75 1.48
CA GLN A 166 -15.98 13.77 0.65
C GLN A 166 -16.53 12.56 1.45
N GLY A 167 -16.39 12.58 2.78
CA GLY A 167 -16.89 11.54 3.68
C GLY A 167 -15.87 10.46 4.03
N ASP A 168 -14.57 10.70 3.82
CA ASP A 168 -13.51 9.79 4.26
C ASP A 168 -13.13 10.09 5.72
N ASP A 169 -13.80 9.41 6.65
CA ASP A 169 -13.59 9.60 8.10
C ASP A 169 -12.18 9.21 8.57
N GLU A 170 -11.42 8.45 7.76
CA GLU A 170 -10.04 8.03 8.06
C GLU A 170 -8.99 9.05 7.58
N ALA A 171 -9.40 10.03 6.77
CA ALA A 171 -8.49 11.04 6.25
C ALA A 171 -7.99 11.99 7.34
N GLN A 172 -6.70 12.31 7.27
CA GLN A 172 -6.02 13.12 8.28
C GLN A 172 -6.37 14.61 8.17
N MET A 173 -6.33 15.32 9.31
CA MET A 173 -6.48 16.78 9.33
C MET A 173 -5.15 17.48 9.07
N ILE A 174 -5.21 18.75 8.69
CA ILE A 174 -4.03 19.59 8.54
C ILE A 174 -3.40 19.83 9.93
N ASP A 175 -2.15 19.40 10.10
CA ASP A 175 -1.34 19.72 11.28
C ASP A 175 -0.31 20.81 10.91
N GLU A 176 -0.66 22.06 11.21
CA GLU A 176 0.21 23.21 10.96
C GLU A 176 1.45 23.22 11.86
N ASN A 177 1.38 22.62 13.07
CA ASN A 177 2.55 22.55 13.95
C ASN A 177 3.58 21.55 13.40
N PHE A 178 3.11 20.45 12.81
CA PHE A 178 3.97 19.50 12.11
C PHE A 178 4.60 20.17 10.87
N CYS A 179 3.82 20.88 10.06
CA CYS A 179 4.36 21.61 8.90
C CYS A 179 5.41 22.64 9.32
N MET A 180 5.15 23.44 10.36
CA MET A 180 6.09 24.41 10.91
C MET A 180 7.37 23.75 11.45
N SER A 181 7.30 22.49 11.90
CA SER A 181 8.48 21.74 12.35
C SER A 181 9.36 21.23 11.19
N LEU A 182 8.82 21.20 9.96
CA LEU A 182 9.54 20.82 8.74
C LEU A 182 10.17 22.03 8.01
N GLU A 183 9.72 23.25 8.31
CA GLU A 183 10.23 24.53 7.75
C GLU A 183 11.57 24.95 8.36
#